data_AF-A0A7C4BXT1-F1
#
_entry.id   AF-A0A7C4BXT1-F1
#
_cell.length_a   1.000
_cell.length_b   1.000
_cell.length_c   1.000
_cell.angle_alpha   90.00
_cell.angle_beta   90.00
_cell.angle_gamma   90.00
#
_symmetry.space_group_name_H-M   'P 1'
#
loop_
_entity.id
_entity.type
_entity.pdbx_description
1 polymer ?
#
loop_
_entity_poly.entity_id
_entity_poly.type
_entity_poly.pdbx_seq_one_letter_code
_entity_poly.pdbx_strand_id
1 'polypeptide(L)' 'MPLSADGFVDYYELMQISPNSEPETIRRVFRLLAARYHPDNPETGSPELFVRLVNAYRTLIDPERR' A
#
# COMPACT_ATOMS: atom_id res chain seq x y z
N MET A 1 -15.96 -16.63 8.72
CA MET A 1 -14.78 -16.27 7.92
C MET A 1 -15.22 -16.28 6.45
N PRO A 2 -15.55 -15.13 5.83
CA PRO A 2 -15.77 -15.07 4.40
C PRO A 2 -14.49 -14.61 3.69
N LEU A 3 -14.10 -15.43 2.72
CA LEU A 3 -13.22 -15.08 1.62
C LEU A 3 -14.01 -14.17 0.68
N SER A 4 -13.49 -13.00 0.35
CA SER A 4 -14.03 -12.16 -0.73
C SER A 4 -12.96 -12.00 -1.80
N ALA A 5 -13.16 -12.73 -2.91
CA ALA A 5 -12.61 -12.41 -4.20
C ALA A 5 -13.29 -11.13 -4.74
N ASP A 6 -12.54 -10.27 -5.45
CA ASP A 6 -12.90 -9.61 -6.71
C ASP A 6 -12.09 -8.31 -6.91
N GLY A 7 -11.19 -8.29 -7.91
CA GLY A 7 -10.85 -7.13 -8.75
C GLY A 7 -10.24 -5.85 -8.17
N PHE A 8 -10.32 -5.57 -6.87
CA PHE A 8 -9.74 -4.39 -6.19
C PHE A 8 -8.29 -4.61 -5.74
N VAL A 9 -7.58 -5.35 -6.59
CA VAL A 9 -6.15 -5.71 -6.60
C VAL A 9 -5.33 -4.95 -5.55
N ASP A 10 -5.14 -5.65 -4.44
CA ASP A 10 -3.93 -5.66 -3.64
C ASP A 10 -3.49 -4.38 -2.94
N TYR A 11 -4.00 -3.18 -3.18
CA TYR A 11 -3.40 -1.99 -2.55
C TYR A 11 -3.50 -1.97 -1.03
N TYR A 12 -4.64 -2.41 -0.47
CA TYR A 12 -4.83 -2.52 0.98
C TYR A 12 -4.06 -3.71 1.59
N GLU A 13 -3.98 -4.84 0.89
CA GLU A 13 -3.18 -6.01 1.34
C GLU A 13 -1.67 -5.78 1.19
N LEU A 14 -1.24 -5.18 0.08
CA LEU A 14 0.13 -4.73 -0.21
C LEU A 14 0.59 -3.71 0.81
N MET A 15 -0.30 -2.77 1.16
CA MET A 15 -0.04 -1.81 2.22
C MET A 15 -0.32 -2.38 3.63
N GLN A 16 -0.83 -3.60 3.77
CA GLN A 16 -1.28 -4.20 5.04
C GLN A 16 -2.06 -3.24 5.95
N ILE A 17 -2.96 -2.46 5.35
CA ILE A 17 -3.80 -1.48 6.05
C ILE A 17 -5.26 -1.80 5.85
N SER A 18 -6.08 -1.33 6.78
CA SER A 18 -7.52 -1.45 6.66
C SER A 18 -8.07 -0.44 5.65
N PRO A 19 -9.17 -0.77 4.94
CA PRO A 19 -9.85 0.19 4.06
C PRO A 19 -10.42 1.40 4.81
N ASN A 20 -10.62 1.29 6.12
CA ASN A 20 -11.01 2.38 7.01
C ASN A 20 -9.81 3.11 7.66
N SER A 21 -8.57 2.85 7.25
CA SER A 21 -7.41 3.51 7.84
C SER A 21 -7.37 5.00 7.50
N GLU A 22 -7.05 5.80 8.52
CA GLU A 22 -6.87 7.24 8.37
C GLU A 22 -5.63 7.59 7.53
N PRO A 23 -5.62 8.76 6.86
CA PRO A 23 -4.48 9.19 6.03
C PRO A 23 -3.16 9.25 6.82
N GLU A 24 -3.22 9.54 8.12
CA GLU A 24 -2.06 9.51 9.01
C GLU A 24 -1.48 8.10 9.19
N THR A 25 -2.37 7.10 9.32
CA THR A 25 -1.99 5.68 9.41
C THR A 25 -1.39 5.21 8.08
N ILE A 26 -2.02 5.58 6.96
CA ILE A 26 -1.55 5.27 5.61
C ILE A 26 -0.12 5.82 5.40
N ARG A 27 0.17 7.06 5.82
CA ARG A 27 1.53 7.66 5.80
C ARG A 27 2.55 6.88 6.62
N ARG A 28 2.15 6.41 7.81
CA ARG A 28 3.04 5.69 8.71
C ARG A 28 3.40 4.33 8.13
N VAL A 29 2.42 3.60 7.62
CA VAL A 29 2.63 2.27 7.03
C VAL A 29 3.35 2.35 5.69
N PHE A 30 3.03 3.35 4.85
CA PHE A 30 3.77 3.63 3.62
C PHE A 30 5.27 3.80 3.90
N ARG A 31 5.68 4.56 4.91
CA ARG A 31 7.10 4.72 5.25
C ARG A 31 7.79 3.41 5.65
N LEU A 32 7.10 2.56 6.41
CA LEU A 32 7.62 1.25 6.82
C LEU A 32 7.80 0.32 5.61
N LEU A 33 6.81 0.28 4.72
CA LEU A 33 6.84 -0.56 3.54
C LEU A 33 7.76 0.00 2.45
N ALA A 34 7.87 1.32 2.32
CA ALA A 34 8.81 1.98 1.42
C ALA A 34 10.26 1.64 1.79
N ALA A 35 10.59 1.57 3.08
CA ALA A 35 11.90 1.11 3.53
C ALA A 35 12.11 -0.39 3.25
N ARG A 36 11.06 -1.21 3.39
CA ARG A 36 11.11 -2.66 3.15
C ARG A 36 11.23 -3.02 1.66
N TYR A 37 10.44 -2.39 0.80
CA TYR A 37 10.39 -2.62 -0.64
C TYR A 37 11.31 -1.68 -1.43
N HIS A 38 12.16 -0.91 -0.73
CA HIS A 38 13.09 0.00 -1.36
C HIS A 38 13.98 -0.78 -2.36
N PRO A 39 14.24 -0.26 -3.58
CA PRO A 39 15.05 -0.95 -4.58
C PRO A 39 16.50 -1.22 -4.13
N ASP A 40 16.96 -0.52 -3.10
CA ASP A 40 18.26 -0.74 -2.44
C ASP A 40 18.27 -2.02 -1.57
N ASN A 41 17.11 -2.56 -1.23
CA ASN A 41 16.99 -3.78 -0.44
C ASN A 41 17.07 -5.02 -1.35
N PRO A 42 18.09 -5.88 -1.26
CA PRO A 42 18.27 -6.98 -2.21
C PRO A 42 17.31 -8.17 -2.00
N GLU A 43 16.72 -8.30 -0.81
CA GLU A 43 15.80 -9.42 -0.49
C GLU A 43 14.36 -9.14 -0.90
N THR A 44 13.88 -7.93 -0.63
CA THR A 44 12.48 -7.54 -0.85
C THR A 44 12.34 -6.31 -1.73
N GLY A 45 13.45 -5.71 -2.17
CA GLY A 45 13.42 -4.55 -3.06
C GLY A 45 12.83 -4.94 -4.39
N SER A 46 11.84 -4.16 -4.81
CA SER A 46 11.14 -4.42 -6.05
C SER A 46 10.60 -3.10 -6.58
N PRO A 47 11.16 -2.57 -7.68
CA PRO A 47 10.72 -1.30 -8.23
C PRO A 47 9.24 -1.34 -8.62
N GLU A 48 8.74 -2.47 -9.12
CA GLU A 48 7.32 -2.66 -9.42
C GLU A 48 6.42 -2.57 -8.17
N LEU A 49 6.79 -3.26 -7.08
CA LEU A 49 6.04 -3.19 -5.82
C LEU A 49 6.08 -1.77 -5.23
N PHE A 50 7.23 -1.10 -5.29
CA PHE A 50 7.37 0.27 -4.83
C PHE A 50 6.46 1.24 -5.61
N VAL A 51 6.41 1.11 -6.95
CA VAL A 51 5.51 1.91 -7.79
C VAL A 51 4.05 1.64 -7.45
N ARG A 52 3.66 0.37 -7.23
CA ARG A 52 2.29 0.02 -6.78
C ARG A 52 1.99 0.59 -5.40
N LEU A 53 2.93 0.56 -4.47
CA LEU A 53 2.81 1.12 -3.12
C LEU A 53 2.59 2.64 -3.15
N VAL A 54 3.32 3.36 -4.03
CA VAL A 54 3.16 4.80 -4.21
C VAL A 54 1.80 5.14 -4.83
N ASN A 55 1.36 4.39 -5.85
CA ASN A 55 0.06 4.59 -6.47
C ASN A 55 -1.09 4.31 -5.50
N ALA A 56 -0.98 3.23 -4.71
CA ALA A 56 -1.88 2.94 -3.61
C ALA A 56 -1.97 4.12 -2.65
N TYR A 57 -0.83 4.52 -2.08
CA TYR A 57 -0.74 5.60 -1.12
C TYR A 57 -1.36 6.90 -1.64
N ARG A 58 -1.07 7.29 -2.89
CA ARG A 58 -1.64 8.49 -3.53
C ARG A 58 -3.15 8.40 -3.70
N THR A 59 -3.69 7.22 -3.99
CA THR A 59 -5.13 7.00 -4.15
C THR A 59 -5.83 6.98 -2.79
N LEU A 60 -5.18 6.41 -1.76
CA LEU A 60 -5.76 6.24 -0.44
C LEU A 60 -5.70 7.50 0.42
N ILE A 61 -4.73 8.38 0.16
CA ILE A 61 -4.56 9.62 0.94
C ILE A 61 -5.43 10.78 0.44
N ASP A 62 -5.94 10.70 -0.78
CA ASP A 62 -6.85 11.68 -1.35
C ASP A 62 -8.30 11.26 -1.03
N PRO A 63 -8.96 11.88 -0.03
CA PRO A 63 -10.36 11.55 0.30
C PRO A 63 -11.33 12.00 -0.80
N GLU A 64 -10.91 12.90 -1.69
CA GLU A 64 -11.70 13.46 -2.79
C GLU A 64 -11.67 12.60 -4.07
N ARG A 65 -10.72 11.65 -4.14
CA ARG A 65 -10.62 10.65 -5.23
C ARG A 65 -11.07 9.24 -4.82
N ARG A 66 -11.57 9.08 -3.59
CA ARG A 66 -12.15 7.82 -3.09
C ARG A 66 -13.58 7.62 -3.58
#